data_AF-A0AAD4IAQ6-F1
#
_entry.id   AF-A0AAD4IAQ6-F1
#
_cell.length_a   1.000
_cell.length_b   1.000
_cell.length_c   1.000
_cell.angle_alpha   90.00
_cell.angle_beta   90.00
_cell.angle_gamma   90.00
#
_symmetry.space_group_name_H-M   'P 1'
#
loop_
_entity.id
_entity.type
_entity.pdbx_description
1 polymer ?
#
loop_
_entity_poly.entity_id
_entity_poly.type
_entity_poly.pdbx_seq_one_letter_code
_entity_poly.pdbx_strand_id
1 'polypeptide(L)'
;MATAYYFAAHFNMPGPHAIGDPWFPATTPNIASPLSPIPITQAETQVQPTPSTQPAVTTTSSGDVNPQSTSILFRLPAELRNQIYEELLCPNTPHHKTLPTYSTPSKPPAVYPAILQTCRKIHEEAHDLLYTTHVFHAHRSLLTALPHLICPEKPILSQAGIAKINRWQLELRLDIDPRFTSSQATAAFSGAEFFELKVWQSTYDGADNSHLSLLTGVRGVGVARVTGCDDEELARWLEARMMMPIEEEVSKKGDCCQCGLKVGGDMQ
;
A
#
# COMPACT_ATOMS: atom_id res chain seq x y z
N MET A 1 33.85 -26.91 45.10
CA MET A 1 32.47 -26.40 44.89
C MET A 1 32.53 -25.38 43.77
N ALA A 2 31.95 -25.68 42.61
CA ALA A 2 31.63 -24.71 41.57
C ALA A 2 30.58 -25.37 40.66
N THR A 3 29.35 -24.93 40.80
CA THR A 3 28.15 -25.41 40.11
C THR A 3 28.08 -24.83 38.70
N ALA A 4 28.07 -25.70 37.70
CA ALA A 4 27.83 -25.35 36.31
C ALA A 4 26.33 -25.11 36.08
N TYR A 5 25.96 -23.90 35.68
CA TYR A 5 24.60 -23.59 35.20
C TYR A 5 24.55 -23.86 33.68
N TYR A 6 23.95 -24.99 33.32
CA TYR A 6 23.45 -25.28 31.98
C TYR A 6 22.14 -24.53 31.76
N PHE A 7 22.07 -23.61 30.80
CA PHE A 7 20.81 -23.12 30.26
C PHE A 7 20.55 -23.79 28.91
N ALA A 8 19.52 -24.63 28.89
CA ALA A 8 19.01 -25.30 27.69
C ALA A 8 18.17 -24.32 26.87
N ALA A 9 18.50 -24.18 25.58
CA ALA A 9 17.65 -23.53 24.60
C ALA A 9 16.51 -24.50 24.23
N HIS A 10 15.28 -24.17 24.64
CA HIS A 10 14.09 -24.87 24.16
C HIS A 10 13.75 -24.38 22.75
N PHE A 11 14.16 -25.18 21.76
CA PHE A 11 13.68 -25.07 20.39
C PHE A 11 12.22 -25.54 20.31
N ASN A 12 11.36 -24.70 19.74
CA ASN A 12 9.97 -25.00 19.45
C ASN A 12 9.92 -25.92 18.21
N MET A 13 9.77 -27.23 18.42
CA MET A 13 9.46 -28.20 17.37
C MET A 13 7.94 -28.26 17.15
N PRO A 14 7.44 -28.38 15.91
CA PRO A 14 6.02 -28.51 15.64
C PRO A 14 5.53 -29.92 16.01
N GLY A 15 4.56 -30.00 16.92
CA GLY A 15 3.88 -31.24 17.29
C GLY A 15 2.77 -31.63 16.29
N PRO A 16 2.49 -32.93 16.13
CA PRO A 16 1.55 -33.45 15.13
C PRO A 16 0.08 -33.20 15.52
N HIS A 17 -0.74 -32.89 14.51
CA HIS A 17 -2.18 -32.73 14.62
C HIS A 17 -2.86 -34.00 15.14
N ALA A 18 -3.72 -33.84 16.15
CA ALA A 18 -4.71 -34.83 16.56
C ALA A 18 -6.13 -34.33 16.22
N ILE A 19 -6.90 -35.27 15.70
CA ILE A 19 -8.23 -35.24 15.09
C ILE A 19 -9.34 -34.78 16.07
N GLY A 20 -10.33 -34.03 15.56
CA GLY A 20 -11.59 -33.74 16.25
C GLY A 20 -12.48 -32.70 15.55
N ASP A 21 -13.15 -33.12 14.46
CA ASP A 21 -14.28 -32.44 13.79
C ASP A 21 -15.58 -32.41 14.67
N PRO A 22 -16.74 -31.84 14.26
CA PRO A 22 -17.09 -31.01 13.06
C PRO A 22 -18.01 -29.79 13.35
N TRP A 23 -18.13 -28.80 12.44
CA TRP A 23 -19.45 -28.36 11.92
C TRP A 23 -19.34 -27.39 10.72
N PHE A 24 -20.18 -27.67 9.71
CA PHE A 24 -20.63 -26.89 8.54
C PHE A 24 -20.07 -27.26 7.15
N PRO A 25 -20.95 -27.28 6.12
CA PRO A 25 -20.91 -28.29 5.06
C PRO A 25 -20.11 -27.84 3.84
N ALA A 26 -19.35 -28.78 3.28
CA ALA A 26 -18.69 -28.66 2.00
C ALA A 26 -19.69 -28.97 0.86
N THR A 27 -19.89 -28.00 -0.04
CA THR A 27 -20.45 -28.25 -1.38
C THR A 27 -19.28 -28.43 -2.34
N THR A 28 -19.11 -29.65 -2.83
CA THR A 28 -18.18 -30.02 -3.90
C THR A 28 -18.70 -29.53 -5.26
N PRO A 29 -17.79 -29.17 -6.19
CA PRO A 29 -18.01 -29.44 -7.59
C PRO A 29 -16.94 -30.42 -8.07
N ASN A 30 -17.37 -31.65 -8.27
CA ASN A 30 -16.73 -32.60 -9.18
C ASN A 30 -17.24 -32.24 -10.59
N ILE A 31 -16.35 -32.13 -11.58
CA ILE A 31 -16.52 -32.74 -12.90
C ILE A 31 -15.24 -32.52 -13.69
N ALA A 32 -14.72 -33.65 -14.15
CA ALA A 32 -13.55 -33.83 -14.96
C ALA A 32 -13.71 -33.24 -16.37
N SER A 33 -12.61 -32.73 -16.90
CA SER A 33 -12.40 -32.54 -18.33
C SER A 33 -12.36 -33.89 -19.05
N PRO A 34 -12.71 -33.91 -20.35
CA PRO A 34 -11.73 -34.43 -21.29
C PRO A 34 -11.58 -33.58 -22.56
N LEU A 35 -10.32 -33.50 -23.00
CA LEU A 35 -9.87 -33.06 -24.32
C LEU A 35 -10.40 -33.98 -25.42
N SER A 36 -10.80 -33.41 -26.57
CA SER A 36 -10.39 -33.90 -27.91
C SER A 36 -10.72 -32.85 -29.00
N PRO A 37 -9.84 -32.65 -30.00
CA PRO A 37 -10.01 -31.72 -31.13
C PRO A 37 -10.48 -32.43 -32.41
N ILE A 38 -11.02 -31.71 -33.41
CA ILE A 38 -10.99 -32.05 -34.87
C ILE A 38 -11.51 -30.86 -35.74
N PRO A 39 -11.11 -30.77 -37.03
CA PRO A 39 -11.01 -29.53 -37.83
C PRO A 39 -12.05 -29.33 -38.97
N ILE A 40 -12.14 -28.07 -39.44
CA ILE A 40 -12.41 -27.47 -40.77
C ILE A 40 -13.33 -28.18 -41.82
N THR A 41 -14.27 -27.39 -42.37
CA THR A 41 -14.60 -27.16 -43.82
C THR A 41 -16.02 -27.50 -44.32
N GLN A 42 -16.71 -26.44 -44.79
CA GLN A 42 -17.75 -26.29 -45.85
C GLN A 42 -19.03 -27.15 -45.88
N ALA A 43 -20.19 -26.47 -45.98
CA ALA A 43 -21.05 -26.46 -47.19
C ALA A 43 -22.33 -25.60 -47.00
N GLU A 44 -22.78 -25.00 -48.11
CA GLU A 44 -23.98 -24.17 -48.32
C GLU A 44 -25.32 -24.85 -48.01
N THR A 45 -26.37 -24.06 -47.67
CA THR A 45 -27.57 -23.81 -48.53
C THR A 45 -28.71 -23.12 -47.75
N GLN A 46 -29.12 -21.96 -48.28
CA GLN A 46 -30.42 -21.24 -48.34
C GLN A 46 -31.63 -21.50 -47.38
N VAL A 47 -32.30 -20.39 -46.99
CA VAL A 47 -33.71 -19.95 -47.31
C VAL A 47 -34.41 -19.20 -46.14
N GLN A 48 -34.54 -17.87 -46.30
CA GLN A 48 -35.69 -16.94 -46.11
C GLN A 48 -36.52 -16.83 -44.79
N PRO A 49 -37.01 -15.62 -44.40
CA PRO A 49 -37.54 -15.32 -43.06
C PRO A 49 -39.08 -15.29 -42.99
N THR A 50 -39.63 -15.53 -41.80
CA THR A 50 -41.04 -15.25 -41.45
C THR A 50 -41.13 -14.42 -40.15
N PRO A 51 -41.98 -13.38 -40.11
CA PRO A 51 -42.15 -12.53 -38.93
C PRO A 51 -43.22 -13.15 -38.02
N SER A 52 -42.84 -13.46 -36.77
CA SER A 52 -43.80 -13.87 -35.75
C SER A 52 -44.10 -12.69 -34.84
N THR A 53 -45.30 -12.15 -35.02
CA THR A 53 -45.96 -11.14 -34.19
C THR A 53 -46.12 -11.67 -32.76
N GLN A 54 -45.43 -11.07 -31.80
CA GLN A 54 -45.73 -11.22 -30.38
C GLN A 54 -46.45 -9.97 -29.87
N PRO A 55 -47.60 -10.10 -29.18
CA PRO A 55 -48.26 -8.98 -28.55
C PRO A 55 -47.42 -8.48 -27.37
N ALA A 56 -47.20 -7.17 -27.37
CA ALA A 56 -46.54 -6.44 -26.29
C ALA A 56 -47.28 -6.68 -24.98
N VAL A 57 -46.64 -7.42 -24.07
CA VAL A 57 -46.98 -7.38 -22.65
C VAL A 57 -46.41 -6.07 -22.14
N THR A 58 -47.30 -5.11 -21.92
CA THR A 58 -46.99 -3.86 -21.22
C THR A 58 -46.61 -4.21 -19.79
N THR A 59 -45.33 -4.50 -19.55
CA THR A 59 -44.76 -4.48 -18.21
C THR A 59 -44.81 -3.05 -17.73
N THR A 60 -45.79 -2.78 -16.88
CA THR A 60 -45.86 -1.60 -16.02
C THR A 60 -44.50 -1.40 -15.39
N SER A 61 -43.85 -0.28 -15.73
CA SER A 61 -42.60 0.18 -15.14
C SER A 61 -42.82 0.39 -13.64
N SER A 62 -42.48 -0.62 -12.85
CA SER A 62 -42.16 -0.44 -11.44
C SER A 62 -41.09 0.65 -11.41
N GLY A 63 -41.43 1.82 -10.87
CA GLY A 63 -40.50 2.92 -10.70
C GLY A 63 -39.22 2.39 -10.06
N ASP A 64 -38.11 2.59 -10.75
CA ASP A 64 -36.78 2.12 -10.35
C ASP A 64 -36.34 2.94 -9.14
N VAL A 65 -36.88 2.59 -7.97
CA VAL A 65 -36.46 3.18 -6.70
C VAL A 65 -35.07 2.63 -6.43
N ASN A 66 -34.04 3.38 -6.80
CA ASN A 66 -32.66 3.00 -6.51
C ASN A 66 -32.58 2.61 -5.02
N PRO A 67 -32.26 1.34 -4.68
CA PRO A 67 -32.32 0.82 -3.32
C PRO A 67 -31.35 1.54 -2.37
N GLN A 68 -30.39 2.31 -2.91
CA GLN A 68 -29.52 3.16 -2.10
C GLN A 68 -30.25 4.39 -1.54
N SER A 69 -31.33 4.85 -2.16
CA SER A 69 -32.10 6.03 -1.73
C SER A 69 -32.87 5.81 -0.42
N THR A 70 -33.07 4.55 -0.03
CA THR A 70 -33.72 4.17 1.23
C THR A 70 -32.73 4.02 2.39
N SER A 71 -31.42 3.97 2.10
CA SER A 71 -30.37 3.85 3.12
C SER A 71 -30.26 5.13 3.95
N ILE A 72 -30.26 4.98 5.28
CA ILE A 72 -30.07 6.09 6.23
C ILE A 72 -28.71 6.77 5.98
N LEU A 73 -27.66 6.00 5.67
CA LEU A 73 -26.32 6.52 5.40
C LEU A 73 -26.30 7.46 4.20
N PHE A 74 -27.03 7.13 3.13
CA PHE A 74 -27.05 7.95 1.91
C PHE A 74 -28.04 9.11 1.95
N ARG A 75 -28.86 9.21 2.99
CA ARG A 75 -29.65 10.42 3.31
C ARG A 75 -28.81 11.50 3.97
N LEU A 76 -27.64 11.15 4.52
CA LEU A 76 -26.72 12.11 5.11
C LEU A 76 -26.02 12.93 4.01
N PRO A 77 -25.71 14.21 4.26
CA PRO A 77 -24.80 14.99 3.43
C PRO A 77 -23.43 14.31 3.27
N ALA A 78 -22.71 14.66 2.20
CA ALA A 78 -21.43 14.03 1.87
C ALA A 78 -20.39 14.20 2.99
N GLU A 79 -20.42 15.34 3.67
CA GLU A 79 -19.53 15.72 4.76
C GLU A 79 -19.68 14.75 5.95
N LEU A 80 -20.91 14.43 6.33
CA LEU A 80 -21.17 13.48 7.42
C LEU A 80 -20.79 12.06 7.02
N ARG A 81 -20.95 11.69 5.74
CA ARG A 81 -20.46 10.39 5.25
C ARG A 81 -18.94 10.30 5.32
N ASN A 82 -18.23 11.35 4.91
CA ASN A 82 -16.77 11.40 5.01
C ASN A 82 -16.29 11.27 6.45
N GLN A 83 -16.93 11.95 7.41
CA GLN A 83 -16.62 11.79 8.84
C GLN A 83 -16.80 10.35 9.30
N ILE A 84 -17.88 9.68 8.90
CA ILE A 84 -18.09 8.25 9.21
C ILE A 84 -16.98 7.39 8.61
N TYR A 85 -16.56 7.67 7.36
CA TYR A 85 -15.48 6.93 6.73
C TYR A 85 -14.13 7.17 7.41
N GLU A 86 -13.83 8.41 7.82
CA GLU A 86 -12.61 8.75 8.55
C GLU A 86 -12.51 8.02 9.88
N GLU A 87 -13.60 7.97 10.65
CA GLU A 87 -13.66 7.25 11.94
C GLU A 87 -13.48 5.74 11.78
N LEU A 88 -14.02 5.14 10.71
CA LEU A 88 -13.95 3.70 10.47
C LEU A 88 -12.65 3.24 9.80
N LEU A 89 -12.13 4.06 8.89
CA LEU A 89 -11.02 3.69 8.02
C LEU A 89 -9.70 4.30 8.49
N CYS A 90 -9.69 5.51 9.06
CA CYS A 90 -8.47 6.27 9.35
C CYS A 90 -8.17 6.52 10.85
N PRO A 91 -8.41 5.57 11.78
CA PRO A 91 -8.17 5.81 13.20
C PRO A 91 -6.67 6.04 13.50
N ASN A 92 -6.37 7.14 14.19
CA ASN A 92 -5.02 7.55 14.59
C ASN A 92 -4.04 7.76 13.43
N THR A 93 -4.54 8.11 12.24
CA THR A 93 -3.69 8.47 11.11
C THR A 93 -3.03 9.83 11.34
N PRO A 94 -1.72 9.99 11.07
CA PRO A 94 -1.07 11.27 11.21
C PRO A 94 -1.54 12.24 10.13
N HIS A 95 -1.84 13.47 10.54
CA HIS A 95 -2.00 14.57 9.60
C HIS A 95 -0.62 15.01 9.06
N HIS A 96 -0.58 15.63 7.88
CA HIS A 96 0.67 16.09 7.25
C HIS A 96 1.57 16.90 8.20
N LYS A 97 0.97 17.80 8.99
CA LYS A 97 1.68 18.65 9.97
C LYS A 97 2.28 17.86 11.14
N THR A 98 1.73 16.69 11.45
CA THR A 98 2.17 15.83 12.57
C THR A 98 3.05 14.67 12.11
N LEU A 99 3.27 14.51 10.80
CA LEU A 99 4.17 13.48 10.25
C LEU A 99 5.58 13.53 10.86
N PRO A 100 6.23 14.71 11.03
CA PRO A 100 7.59 14.76 11.57
C PRO A 100 7.71 14.16 12.97
N THR A 101 6.68 14.34 13.80
CA THR A 101 6.60 13.85 15.18
C THR A 101 5.78 12.57 15.33
N TYR A 102 5.31 11.98 14.23
CA TYR A 102 4.49 10.78 14.28
C TYR A 102 5.24 9.67 15.01
N SER A 103 4.56 8.94 15.88
CA SER A 103 5.11 7.73 16.50
C SER A 103 4.09 6.63 16.31
N THR A 104 4.57 5.44 15.93
CA THR A 104 3.69 4.28 15.74
C THR A 104 2.98 3.99 17.06
N PRO A 105 1.64 3.93 17.08
CA PRO A 105 0.90 3.73 18.31
C PRO A 105 1.21 2.35 18.90
N SER A 106 1.31 2.27 20.23
CA SER A 106 1.59 1.01 20.95
C SER A 106 0.52 -0.07 20.72
N LYS A 107 -0.71 0.34 20.40
CA LYS A 107 -1.81 -0.56 20.07
C LYS A 107 -2.19 -0.34 18.60
N PRO A 108 -2.32 -1.41 17.80
CA PRO A 108 -2.75 -1.28 16.43
C PRO A 108 -4.17 -0.68 16.38
N PRO A 109 -4.42 0.31 15.50
CA PRO A 109 -5.73 0.89 15.35
C PRO A 109 -6.72 -0.14 14.78
N ALA A 110 -7.96 -0.12 15.25
CA ALA A 110 -9.02 -0.98 14.72
C ALA A 110 -9.53 -0.38 13.41
N VAL A 111 -9.13 -0.95 12.28
CA VAL A 111 -9.54 -0.50 10.94
C VAL A 111 -10.62 -1.43 10.40
N TYR A 112 -11.68 -0.87 9.82
CA TYR A 112 -12.85 -1.63 9.34
C TYR A 112 -13.03 -1.56 7.81
N PRO A 113 -12.13 -2.18 7.01
CA PRO A 113 -12.16 -2.05 5.54
C PRO A 113 -13.33 -2.78 4.89
N ALA A 114 -14.04 -3.65 5.62
CA ALA A 114 -15.20 -4.40 5.11
C ALA A 114 -16.32 -3.48 4.58
N ILE A 115 -16.40 -2.24 5.06
CA ILE A 115 -17.38 -1.26 4.57
C ILE A 115 -17.18 -0.94 3.08
N LEU A 116 -15.93 -0.99 2.59
CA LEU A 116 -15.59 -0.74 1.18
C LEU A 116 -16.10 -1.83 0.23
N GLN A 117 -16.52 -2.97 0.77
CA GLN A 117 -17.07 -4.10 -0.01
C GLN A 117 -18.59 -4.09 -0.06
N THR A 118 -19.26 -3.16 0.63
CA THR A 118 -20.73 -3.15 0.74
C THR A 118 -21.42 -2.69 -0.54
N CYS A 119 -20.97 -1.60 -1.17
CA CYS A 119 -21.51 -1.10 -2.42
C CYS A 119 -20.53 -0.20 -3.18
N ARG A 120 -20.76 -0.02 -4.50
CA ARG A 120 -19.92 0.81 -5.38
C ARG A 120 -19.78 2.26 -4.88
N LYS A 121 -20.86 2.87 -4.38
CA LYS A 121 -20.83 4.27 -3.93
C LYS A 121 -19.88 4.48 -2.74
N ILE A 122 -19.94 3.63 -1.72
CA ILE A 122 -19.02 3.70 -0.58
C ILE A 122 -17.59 3.43 -1.04
N HIS A 123 -17.42 2.46 -1.94
CA HIS A 123 -16.11 2.15 -2.50
C HIS A 123 -15.50 3.38 -3.19
N GLU A 124 -16.23 4.04 -4.08
CA GLU A 124 -15.76 5.23 -4.80
C GLU A 124 -15.49 6.42 -3.87
N GLU A 125 -16.33 6.63 -2.84
CA GLU A 125 -16.17 7.75 -1.91
C GLU A 125 -14.98 7.56 -0.94
N ALA A 126 -14.74 6.33 -0.47
CA ALA A 126 -13.89 6.09 0.70
C ALA A 126 -12.66 5.21 0.44
N HIS A 127 -12.53 4.57 -0.73
CA HIS A 127 -11.40 3.69 -1.03
C HIS A 127 -10.05 4.40 -0.85
N ASP A 128 -9.96 5.66 -1.24
CA ASP A 128 -8.69 6.40 -1.26
C ASP A 128 -8.24 6.83 0.12
N LEU A 129 -9.20 7.06 1.03
CA LEU A 129 -8.91 7.39 2.43
C LEU A 129 -8.07 6.30 3.08
N LEU A 130 -8.38 5.02 2.81
CA LEU A 130 -7.66 3.90 3.41
C LEU A 130 -6.18 3.85 2.99
N TYR A 131 -5.87 4.08 1.71
CA TYR A 131 -4.51 3.87 1.19
C TYR A 131 -3.61 5.11 1.25
N THR A 132 -4.18 6.32 1.28
CA THR A 132 -3.40 7.58 1.24
C THR A 132 -3.07 8.15 2.62
N THR A 133 -3.88 7.87 3.63
CA THR A 133 -3.74 8.50 4.96
C THR A 133 -2.84 7.70 5.91
N HIS A 134 -2.77 6.38 5.74
CA HIS A 134 -2.05 5.50 6.65
C HIS A 134 -0.57 5.43 6.31
N VAL A 135 0.25 5.21 7.34
CA VAL A 135 1.64 4.79 7.17
C VAL A 135 1.66 3.27 7.04
N PHE A 136 2.12 2.76 5.90
CA PHE A 136 2.21 1.33 5.64
C PHE A 136 3.62 0.81 5.91
N HIS A 137 3.68 -0.41 6.44
CA HIS A 137 4.93 -1.11 6.66
C HIS A 137 5.36 -1.80 5.37
N ALA A 138 6.54 -1.43 4.89
CA ALA A 138 7.22 -2.09 3.79
C ALA A 138 7.77 -3.44 4.25
N HIS A 139 7.80 -4.42 3.34
CA HIS A 139 8.43 -5.70 3.61
C HIS A 139 9.96 -5.55 3.60
N ARG A 140 10.64 -6.20 4.54
CA ARG A 140 12.08 -6.02 4.78
C ARG A 140 12.96 -6.30 3.56
N SER A 141 12.60 -7.30 2.75
CA SER A 141 13.35 -7.68 1.54
C SER A 141 12.64 -7.36 0.23
N LEU A 142 11.32 -7.14 0.27
CA LEU A 142 10.49 -6.95 -0.93
C LEU A 142 9.98 -5.51 -1.05
N LEU A 143 10.37 -4.65 -0.11
CA LEU A 143 10.07 -3.22 -0.08
C LEU A 143 8.56 -2.98 -0.20
N THR A 144 8.12 -2.29 -1.25
CA THR A 144 6.74 -1.88 -1.48
C THR A 144 5.86 -2.95 -2.13
N ALA A 145 6.41 -4.13 -2.48
CA ALA A 145 5.66 -5.17 -3.18
C ALA A 145 4.62 -5.90 -2.32
N LEU A 146 4.87 -6.06 -1.02
CA LEU A 146 3.95 -6.68 -0.06
C LEU A 146 3.76 -5.78 1.17
N PRO A 147 3.08 -4.64 1.01
CA PRO A 147 2.87 -3.71 2.10
C PRO A 147 1.82 -4.25 3.06
N HIS A 148 1.95 -3.95 4.34
CA HIS A 148 0.95 -4.29 5.35
C HIS A 148 0.69 -3.11 6.28
N LEU A 149 -0.54 -3.01 6.78
CA LEU A 149 -0.92 -1.93 7.71
C LEU A 149 -0.66 -2.33 9.16
N ILE A 150 -1.19 -3.50 9.55
CA ILE A 150 -1.20 -3.98 10.94
C ILE A 150 -0.37 -5.26 11.09
N CYS A 151 -0.53 -6.20 10.15
CA CYS A 151 -0.11 -7.59 10.31
C CYS A 151 0.66 -8.05 9.06
N PRO A 152 1.94 -8.45 9.17
CA PRO A 152 2.73 -8.91 8.03
C PRO A 152 2.12 -10.11 7.28
N GLU A 153 1.35 -10.96 7.96
CA GLU A 153 0.69 -12.16 7.41
C GLU A 153 -0.51 -11.82 6.53
N LYS A 154 -0.98 -10.56 6.56
CA LYS A 154 -2.11 -10.06 5.76
C LYS A 154 -1.67 -8.85 4.92
N PRO A 155 -0.76 -9.05 3.95
CA PRO A 155 -0.33 -7.97 3.08
C PRO A 155 -1.47 -7.54 2.16
N ILE A 156 -1.41 -6.29 1.69
CA ILE A 156 -2.31 -5.80 0.65
C ILE A 156 -1.86 -6.40 -0.68
N LEU A 157 -2.79 -7.02 -1.38
CA LEU A 157 -2.55 -7.62 -2.70
C LEU A 157 -3.17 -6.80 -3.85
N SER A 158 -3.98 -5.80 -3.53
CA SER A 158 -4.62 -4.95 -4.54
C SER A 158 -3.60 -3.98 -5.12
N GLN A 159 -3.20 -4.18 -6.38
CA GLN A 159 -2.25 -3.30 -7.06
C GLN A 159 -2.75 -1.84 -7.13
N ALA A 160 -4.06 -1.66 -7.31
CA ALA A 160 -4.68 -0.32 -7.33
C ALA A 160 -4.58 0.38 -5.96
N GLY A 161 -4.64 -0.38 -4.87
CA GLY A 161 -4.42 0.15 -3.52
C GLY A 161 -2.94 0.46 -3.27
N ILE A 162 -2.04 -0.47 -3.64
CA ILE A 162 -0.59 -0.31 -3.48
C ILE A 162 -0.09 0.94 -4.21
N ALA A 163 -0.59 1.21 -5.42
CA ALA A 163 -0.21 2.38 -6.21
C ALA A 163 -0.60 3.72 -5.54
N LYS A 164 -1.52 3.73 -4.58
CA LYS A 164 -1.94 4.92 -3.83
C LYS A 164 -1.17 5.13 -2.52
N ILE A 165 -0.38 4.15 -2.11
CA ILE A 165 0.39 4.23 -0.87
C ILE A 165 1.61 5.12 -1.09
N ASN A 166 1.69 6.19 -0.31
CA ASN A 166 2.75 7.20 -0.38
C ASN A 166 3.45 7.44 0.97
N ARG A 167 3.01 6.77 2.04
CA ARG A 167 3.55 6.89 3.39
C ARG A 167 4.07 5.54 3.86
N TRP A 168 5.36 5.48 4.10
CA TRP A 168 6.10 4.24 4.25
C TRP A 168 6.88 4.18 5.56
N GLN A 169 6.90 3.00 6.17
CA GLN A 169 7.77 2.65 7.28
C GLN A 169 8.54 1.39 6.91
N LEU A 170 9.87 1.40 7.03
CA LEU A 170 10.73 0.26 6.80
C LEU A 170 11.50 -0.08 8.07
N GLU A 171 11.43 -1.33 8.50
CA GLU A 171 12.30 -1.86 9.55
C GLU A 171 13.52 -2.53 8.93
N LEU A 172 14.70 -2.01 9.24
CA LEU A 172 15.97 -2.52 8.75
C LEU A 172 16.78 -3.08 9.92
N ARG A 173 17.09 -4.37 9.83
CA ARG A 173 18.03 -5.04 10.73
C ARG A 173 19.44 -4.88 10.18
N LEU A 174 20.34 -4.27 10.95
CA LEU A 174 21.74 -4.11 10.51
C LEU A 174 22.52 -5.42 10.57
N ASP A 175 22.10 -6.36 11.41
CA ASP A 175 22.76 -7.66 11.62
C ASP A 175 22.39 -8.72 10.57
N ILE A 176 21.51 -8.39 9.61
CA ILE A 176 21.05 -9.30 8.55
C ILE A 176 21.13 -8.59 7.21
N ASP A 177 21.61 -9.30 6.18
CA ASP A 177 21.58 -8.79 4.81
C ASP A 177 20.14 -8.44 4.37
N PRO A 178 19.86 -7.19 3.96
CA PRO A 178 18.53 -6.73 3.56
C PRO A 178 17.95 -7.44 2.33
N ARG A 179 18.79 -8.11 1.51
CA ARG A 179 18.38 -8.79 0.26
C ARG A 179 17.74 -7.88 -0.79
N PHE A 180 18.00 -6.57 -0.72
CA PHE A 180 17.62 -5.61 -1.75
C PHE A 180 18.81 -4.74 -2.14
N THR A 181 18.78 -4.19 -3.34
CA THR A 181 19.82 -3.30 -3.85
C THR A 181 19.44 -1.83 -3.66
N SER A 182 20.43 -0.93 -3.75
CA SER A 182 20.19 0.52 -3.65
C SER A 182 19.25 1.05 -4.73
N SER A 183 19.32 0.49 -5.94
CA SER A 183 18.43 0.82 -7.05
C SER A 183 16.97 0.45 -6.74
N GLN A 184 16.74 -0.74 -6.16
CA GLN A 184 15.41 -1.17 -5.74
C GLN A 184 14.84 -0.26 -4.63
N ALA A 185 15.65 0.08 -3.63
CA ALA A 185 15.25 0.99 -2.56
C ALA A 185 14.90 2.39 -3.10
N THR A 186 15.70 2.89 -4.03
CA THR A 186 15.47 4.18 -4.71
C THR A 186 14.17 4.17 -5.48
N ALA A 187 13.91 3.14 -6.29
CA ALA A 187 12.68 3.00 -7.05
C ALA A 187 11.44 2.85 -6.16
N ALA A 188 11.60 2.24 -4.99
CA ALA A 188 10.50 1.95 -4.08
C ALA A 188 10.02 3.16 -3.26
N PHE A 189 10.94 4.02 -2.80
CA PHE A 189 10.62 5.06 -1.82
C PHE A 189 10.81 6.50 -2.32
N SER A 190 11.41 6.72 -3.49
CA SER A 190 11.56 8.08 -4.01
C SER A 190 10.21 8.72 -4.31
N GLY A 191 10.06 10.00 -3.97
CA GLY A 191 8.80 10.73 -4.13
C GLY A 191 7.71 10.41 -3.11
N ALA A 192 8.01 9.64 -2.06
CA ALA A 192 7.07 9.36 -0.98
C ALA A 192 6.70 10.65 -0.20
N GLU A 193 5.46 10.76 0.28
CA GLU A 193 5.06 11.86 1.18
C GLU A 193 5.78 11.74 2.53
N PHE A 194 5.88 10.51 3.03
CA PHE A 194 6.51 10.18 4.30
C PHE A 194 7.31 8.89 4.18
N PHE A 195 8.53 8.89 4.70
CA PHE A 195 9.35 7.69 4.81
C PHE A 195 10.04 7.63 6.17
N GLU A 196 9.71 6.62 6.96
CA GLU A 196 10.39 6.32 8.22
C GLU A 196 11.25 5.06 8.08
N LEU A 197 12.53 5.18 8.39
CA LEU A 197 13.46 4.08 8.55
C LEU A 197 13.65 3.80 10.04
N LYS A 198 13.28 2.59 10.46
CA LYS A 198 13.57 2.07 11.81
C LYS A 198 14.72 1.10 11.74
N VAL A 199 15.85 1.53 12.27
CA VAL A 199 17.07 0.73 12.32
C VAL A 199 17.10 -0.02 13.64
N TRP A 200 17.45 -1.31 13.59
CA TRP A 200 17.59 -2.13 14.78
C TRP A 200 18.78 -3.09 14.65
N GLN A 201 19.41 -3.37 15.79
CA GLN A 201 20.49 -4.35 15.92
C GLN A 201 20.29 -5.20 17.18
N SER A 202 20.69 -6.47 17.11
CA SER A 202 20.53 -7.41 18.23
C SER A 202 21.56 -7.20 19.35
N THR A 203 22.75 -6.69 18.99
CA THR A 203 23.83 -6.33 19.91
C THR A 203 24.24 -4.89 19.66
N TYR A 204 24.53 -4.15 20.74
CA TYR A 204 25.06 -2.79 20.65
C TYR A 204 26.41 -2.79 19.90
N ASP A 205 26.56 -1.91 18.92
CA ASP A 205 27.77 -1.74 18.09
C ASP A 205 28.22 -3.05 17.40
N GLY A 206 27.25 -3.93 17.10
CA GLY A 206 27.53 -5.26 16.54
C GLY A 206 27.60 -5.30 15.02
N ALA A 207 27.09 -4.27 14.34
CA ALA A 207 27.00 -4.20 12.90
C ALA A 207 27.34 -2.80 12.41
N ASP A 208 27.95 -2.73 11.24
CA ASP A 208 28.31 -1.47 10.60
C ASP A 208 27.09 -0.82 9.93
N ASN A 209 27.12 0.51 9.85
CA ASN A 209 26.08 1.31 9.20
C ASN A 209 26.12 1.22 7.65
N SER A 210 26.82 0.23 7.08
CA SER A 210 26.98 0.05 5.64
C SER A 210 25.65 -0.23 4.94
N HIS A 211 24.72 -0.94 5.58
CA HIS A 211 23.38 -1.19 5.01
C HIS A 211 22.57 0.10 4.81
N LEU A 212 22.84 1.17 5.58
CA LEU A 212 22.20 2.47 5.38
C LEU A 212 22.62 3.12 4.05
N SER A 213 23.81 2.76 3.54
CA SER A 213 24.29 3.25 2.23
C SER A 213 23.36 2.86 1.09
N LEU A 214 22.60 1.75 1.22
CA LEU A 214 21.63 1.30 0.21
C LEU A 214 20.49 2.32 -0.01
N LEU A 215 20.18 3.10 1.02
CA LEU A 215 19.09 4.09 0.99
C LEU A 215 19.57 5.49 0.57
N THR A 216 20.86 5.67 0.33
CA THR A 216 21.44 6.97 -0.07
C THR A 216 20.98 7.46 -1.44
N GLY A 217 20.34 6.61 -2.25
CA GLY A 217 19.76 6.98 -3.54
C GLY A 217 18.32 7.51 -3.46
N VAL A 218 17.60 7.29 -2.35
CA VAL A 218 16.21 7.73 -2.18
C VAL A 218 16.13 9.26 -2.15
N ARG A 219 15.28 9.87 -2.97
CA ARG A 219 15.12 11.34 -3.10
C ARG A 219 13.65 11.75 -3.21
N GLY A 220 13.38 13.05 -3.01
CA GLY A 220 12.06 13.65 -3.18
C GLY A 220 11.07 13.26 -2.11
N VAL A 221 11.53 12.76 -0.97
CA VAL A 221 10.63 12.42 0.14
C VAL A 221 10.16 13.70 0.82
N GLY A 222 8.85 13.86 1.03
CA GLY A 222 8.32 15.05 1.72
C GLY A 222 8.84 15.16 3.15
N VAL A 223 8.69 14.09 3.94
CA VAL A 223 9.21 13.98 5.30
C VAL A 223 9.92 12.63 5.48
N ALA A 224 11.24 12.65 5.61
CA ALA A 224 12.05 11.49 5.97
C ALA A 224 12.38 11.46 7.47
N ARG A 225 12.42 10.27 8.07
CA ARG A 225 12.87 10.07 9.45
C ARG A 225 13.70 8.80 9.59
N VAL A 226 14.78 8.86 10.34
CA VAL A 226 15.64 7.72 10.67
C VAL A 226 15.69 7.57 12.19
N THR A 227 15.31 6.40 12.70
CA THR A 227 15.27 6.11 14.15
C THR A 227 16.04 4.84 14.47
N GLY A 228 16.54 4.72 15.70
CA GLY A 228 17.24 3.53 16.17
C GLY A 228 18.69 3.36 15.66
N CYS A 229 19.19 4.34 14.90
CA CYS A 229 20.61 4.47 14.59
C CYS A 229 21.33 5.07 15.81
N ASP A 230 22.51 4.55 16.10
CA ASP A 230 23.43 5.03 17.14
C ASP A 230 24.17 6.32 16.73
N ASP A 231 24.44 6.49 15.43
CA ASP A 231 25.02 7.69 14.85
C ASP A 231 23.92 8.70 14.45
N GLU A 232 23.66 9.66 15.33
CA GLU A 232 22.68 10.72 15.08
C GLU A 232 23.07 11.63 13.92
N GLU A 233 24.36 11.88 13.68
CA GLU A 233 24.81 12.75 12.60
C GLU A 233 24.56 12.09 11.24
N LEU A 234 24.86 10.79 11.13
CA LEU A 234 24.56 9.99 9.95
C LEU A 234 23.06 9.92 9.69
N ALA A 235 22.25 9.70 10.73
CA ALA A 235 20.80 9.67 10.63
C ALA A 235 20.26 11.01 10.08
N ARG A 236 20.68 12.14 10.66
CA ARG A 236 20.29 13.49 10.21
C ARG A 236 20.74 13.79 8.79
N TRP A 237 21.95 13.41 8.45
CA TRP A 237 22.47 13.57 7.09
C TRP A 237 21.63 12.77 6.09
N LEU A 238 21.26 11.53 6.43
CA LEU A 238 20.46 10.67 5.56
C LEU A 238 19.02 11.20 5.40
N GLU A 239 18.40 11.67 6.49
CA GLU A 239 17.10 12.35 6.47
C GLU A 239 17.11 13.54 5.51
N ALA A 240 18.08 14.46 5.69
CA ALA A 240 18.20 15.64 4.86
C ALA A 240 18.43 15.28 3.39
N ARG A 241 19.25 14.25 3.13
CA ARG A 241 19.55 13.76 1.79
C ARG A 241 18.33 13.14 1.11
N MET A 242 17.46 12.44 1.84
CA MET A 242 16.21 11.89 1.29
C MET A 242 15.19 12.96 0.92
N MET A 243 15.16 14.07 1.65
CA MET A 243 14.26 15.20 1.40
C MET A 243 14.72 16.12 0.25
N MET A 244 15.93 15.94 -0.28
CA MET A 244 16.39 16.67 -1.45
C MET A 244 15.56 16.32 -2.69
N PRO A 245 15.37 17.25 -3.65
CA PRO A 245 14.60 16.99 -4.86
C PRO A 245 15.19 15.86 -5.69
N ILE A 246 14.34 15.21 -6.48
CA ILE A 246 14.76 14.18 -7.43
C ILE A 246 15.60 14.86 -8.52
N GLU A 247 16.77 14.30 -8.83
CA GLU A 247 17.77 14.91 -9.73
C GLU A 247 17.22 15.20 -11.13
N GLU A 248 16.18 14.49 -11.59
CA GLU A 248 15.48 14.74 -12.86
C GLU A 248 14.76 16.10 -12.92
N GLU A 249 14.32 16.67 -11.79
CA GLU A 249 13.64 17.98 -11.77
C GLU A 249 14.61 19.16 -11.84
N VAL A 250 15.86 18.97 -11.40
CA VAL A 250 16.89 20.01 -11.45
C VAL A 250 17.25 20.33 -12.90
N SER A 251 17.22 19.32 -13.78
CA SER A 251 17.51 19.52 -15.21
C SER A 251 16.40 20.25 -15.98
N LYS A 252 15.15 20.28 -15.48
CA LYS A 252 14.03 21.00 -16.10
C LYS A 252 13.85 22.43 -15.60
N LYS A 253 14.42 22.77 -14.44
CA LYS A 253 14.29 24.11 -13.83
C LYS A 253 15.50 25.03 -14.09
N GLY A 254 16.53 24.52 -14.77
CA GLY A 254 17.78 25.24 -15.06
C GLY A 254 17.73 26.25 -16.22
N ASP A 255 16.66 26.31 -17.00
CA ASP A 255 16.62 27.08 -18.27
C ASP A 255 15.81 28.38 -18.22
N CYS A 256 15.81 29.08 -17.09
CA CYS A 256 15.29 30.45 -17.00
C CYS A 256 16.20 31.36 -16.15
N CYS A 257 17.42 31.58 -16.63
CA CYS A 257 18.14 32.82 -16.35
C CYS A 257 18.43 33.54 -17.67
N GLN A 258 17.41 34.20 -18.23
CA GLN A 258 17.62 35.25 -19.21
C GLN A 258 18.09 36.51 -18.47
N CYS A 259 19.39 36.58 -18.17
CA CYS A 259 20.06 37.84 -17.90
C CYS A 259 20.24 38.61 -19.22
N GLY A 260 19.19 39.30 -19.64
CA GLY A 260 19.16 40.05 -20.89
C GLY A 260 18.33 41.33 -20.79
N LEU A 261 18.75 42.29 -19.96
CA LEU A 261 18.26 43.67 -20.06
C LEU A 261 19.41 44.68 -20.08
N LYS A 262 19.89 44.90 -21.31
CA LYS A 262 20.22 46.17 -21.97
C LYS A 262 20.83 47.27 -21.09
N VAL A 263 22.15 47.45 -21.22
CA VAL A 263 22.81 48.75 -20.99
C VAL A 263 22.64 49.56 -22.28
N GLY A 264 21.85 50.62 -22.22
CA GLY A 264 21.72 51.59 -23.30
C GLY A 264 21.41 52.97 -22.71
N GLY A 265 22.30 53.92 -22.92
CA GLY A 265 22.13 55.29 -22.47
C GLY A 265 23.38 56.15 -22.66
N ASP A 266 23.88 56.23 -23.89
CA ASP A 266 24.68 57.38 -24.32
C ASP A 266 23.75 58.57 -24.58
N MET A 267 24.10 59.73 -24.02
CA MET A 267 23.62 61.03 -24.49
C MET A 267 24.74 62.06 -24.26
N GLN A 268 25.45 62.37 -25.35
CA GLN A 268 26.13 63.64 -25.59
C GLN A 268 25.32 64.42 -26.62
#